data_AF-A0A378RLU5-F1
#
_entry.id   AF-A0A378RLU5-F1
#
_cell.length_a   1.000
_cell.length_b   1.000
_cell.length_c   1.000
_cell.angle_alpha   90.00
_cell.angle_beta   90.00
_cell.angle_gamma   90.00
#
_symmetry.space_group_name_H-M   'P 1'
#
loop_
_entity.id
_entity.type
_entity.pdbx_description
1 polymer ?
#
loop_
_entity_poly.entity_id
_entity_poly.type
_entity_poly.pdbx_seq_one_letter_code
_entity_poly.pdbx_strand_id
1 'polypeptide(L)'
;MSYCDHVELLTGDRQILHKNYHDNHYGFPIHDDNELFGRLLMEINQAGLSWETMLKKEEAFRTAYSNFDLQAVAAYTEEDRARLMQDAGIIRNRLKINAAIENAKVIVQFQQEFGSFEQWLEHHHPKTKEEWVKLFKKHFRFTGGEIVNEFLMSIGYLKGAHAETCPIYAKVLEHQPLWSIEK
;
A
#
# COMPACT_ATOMS: atom_id res chain seq x y z
N MET A 1 1.13 -21.08 -1.02
CA MET A 1 0.23 -20.85 0.13
C MET A 1 -0.29 -19.44 -0.03
N SER A 2 -1.59 -19.29 -0.25
CA SER A 2 -2.22 -17.99 -0.39
C SER A 2 -2.22 -17.24 0.95
N TYR A 3 -2.47 -15.94 0.94
CA TYR A 3 -2.67 -15.20 2.19
C TYR A 3 -3.90 -15.72 2.95
N CYS A 4 -4.94 -16.18 2.24
CA CYS A 4 -6.10 -16.85 2.84
C CYS A 4 -5.69 -18.08 3.67
N ASP A 5 -4.91 -18.99 3.08
CA ASP A 5 -4.43 -20.20 3.78
C ASP A 5 -3.59 -19.82 5.01
N HIS A 6 -2.76 -18.78 4.88
CA HIS A 6 -1.93 -18.32 5.98
C HIS A 6 -2.76 -17.82 7.17
N VAL A 7 -3.82 -17.03 6.90
CA VAL A 7 -4.73 -16.51 7.94
C VAL A 7 -5.43 -17.63 8.69
N GLU A 8 -5.85 -18.69 7.99
CA GLU A 8 -6.52 -19.86 8.60
C GLU A 8 -5.60 -20.65 9.53
N LEU A 9 -4.29 -20.68 9.27
CA LEU A 9 -3.30 -21.37 10.10
C LEU A 9 -2.86 -20.59 11.34
N LEU A 10 -3.17 -19.29 11.42
CA LEU A 10 -2.86 -18.47 12.59
C LEU A 10 -3.82 -18.76 13.75
N THR A 11 -3.38 -18.49 14.98
CA THR A 11 -4.19 -18.63 16.19
C THR A 11 -4.03 -17.40 17.11
N GLY A 12 -5.02 -17.20 17.98
CA GLY A 12 -5.02 -16.11 18.98
C GLY A 12 -5.01 -14.71 18.35
N ASP A 13 -4.36 -13.76 19.03
CA ASP A 13 -4.33 -12.34 18.63
C ASP A 13 -3.76 -12.12 17.21
N ARG A 14 -2.83 -12.98 16.79
CA ARG A 14 -2.26 -12.93 15.44
C ARG A 14 -3.32 -13.23 14.38
N GLN A 15 -4.17 -14.22 14.64
CA GLN A 15 -5.28 -14.55 13.76
C GLN A 15 -6.26 -13.39 13.66
N ILE A 16 -6.62 -12.77 14.79
CA ILE A 16 -7.53 -11.62 14.83
C ILE A 16 -6.98 -10.46 13.99
N LEU A 17 -5.70 -10.12 14.19
CA LEU A 17 -5.04 -9.03 13.47
C LEU A 17 -5.03 -9.27 11.95
N HIS A 18 -4.57 -10.45 11.52
CA HIS A 18 -4.49 -10.80 10.10
C HIS A 18 -5.87 -10.96 9.47
N LYS A 19 -6.84 -11.54 10.19
CA LYS A 19 -8.20 -11.71 9.70
C LYS A 19 -8.88 -10.36 9.48
N ASN A 20 -8.67 -9.37 10.35
CA ASN A 20 -9.20 -8.03 10.11
C ASN A 20 -8.66 -7.43 8.81
N TYR A 21 -7.34 -7.51 8.59
CA TYR A 21 -6.72 -7.05 7.34
C TYR A 21 -7.27 -7.79 6.11
N HIS A 22 -7.31 -9.11 6.19
CA HIS A 22 -7.80 -9.99 5.13
C HIS A 22 -9.26 -9.71 4.76
N ASP A 23 -10.16 -9.62 5.74
CA ASP A 23 -11.61 -9.58 5.54
C ASP A 23 -12.14 -8.19 5.10
N ASN A 24 -11.36 -7.13 5.38
CA ASN A 24 -11.84 -5.75 5.25
C ASN A 24 -10.92 -4.83 4.41
N HIS A 25 -9.67 -5.20 4.17
CA HIS A 25 -8.70 -4.28 3.55
C HIS A 25 -7.96 -4.89 2.35
N TYR A 26 -7.52 -6.15 2.43
CA TYR A 26 -6.70 -6.75 1.37
C TYR A 26 -7.54 -7.11 0.15
N GLY A 27 -7.21 -6.54 -1.01
CA GLY A 27 -7.90 -6.78 -2.28
C GLY A 27 -9.11 -5.88 -2.53
N PHE A 28 -9.47 -5.04 -1.55
CA PHE A 28 -10.56 -4.07 -1.69
C PHE A 28 -10.03 -2.77 -2.34
N PRO A 29 -10.78 -2.16 -3.27
CA PRO A 29 -10.42 -0.85 -3.83
C PRO A 29 -10.30 0.24 -2.76
N ILE A 30 -9.37 1.16 -3.00
CA ILE A 30 -9.17 2.36 -2.19
C ILE A 30 -9.30 3.56 -3.11
N HIS A 31 -10.25 4.44 -2.82
CA HIS A 31 -10.58 5.63 -3.63
C HIS A 31 -10.04 6.93 -3.02
N ASP A 32 -9.44 6.87 -1.83
CA ASP A 32 -8.82 8.00 -1.18
C ASP A 32 -7.31 8.00 -1.43
N ASP A 33 -6.80 9.11 -1.96
CA ASP A 33 -5.38 9.24 -2.34
C ASP A 33 -4.42 9.14 -1.14
N ASN A 34 -4.81 9.64 0.04
CA ASN A 34 -3.98 9.55 1.24
C ASN A 34 -3.91 8.10 1.72
N GLU A 35 -5.00 7.35 1.67
CA GLU A 35 -5.02 5.91 1.99
C GLU A 35 -4.28 5.07 0.94
N LEU A 36 -4.37 5.42 -0.35
CA LEU A 36 -3.56 4.80 -1.40
C LEU A 36 -2.06 5.02 -1.15
N PHE A 37 -1.68 6.26 -0.82
CA PHE A 37 -0.30 6.58 -0.43
C PHE A 37 0.11 5.81 0.84
N GLY A 38 -0.75 5.76 1.85
CA GLY A 38 -0.53 5.01 3.07
C GLY A 38 -0.25 3.53 2.81
N ARG A 39 -1.05 2.88 1.95
CA ARG A 39 -0.80 1.49 1.53
C ARG A 39 0.55 1.35 0.85
N LEU A 40 0.87 2.19 -0.14
CA LEU A 40 2.17 2.15 -0.83
C LEU A 40 3.35 2.34 0.13
N LEU A 41 3.22 3.28 1.07
CA LEU A 41 4.22 3.54 2.10
C LEU A 41 4.42 2.33 3.00
N MET A 42 3.35 1.65 3.42
CA MET A 42 3.43 0.45 4.24
C MET A 42 4.10 -0.71 3.48
N GLU A 43 3.76 -0.93 2.20
CA GLU A 43 4.39 -1.96 1.38
C GLU A 43 5.90 -1.71 1.18
N ILE A 44 6.29 -0.46 0.94
CA ILE A 44 7.71 -0.07 0.89
C ILE A 44 8.42 -0.35 2.22
N ASN A 45 7.75 -0.07 3.34
CA ASN A 45 8.33 -0.25 4.66
C ASN A 45 8.37 -1.72 5.10
N GLN A 46 7.50 -2.58 4.55
CA GLN A 46 7.51 -4.02 4.78
C GLN A 46 8.80 -4.69 4.29
N ALA A 47 9.48 -4.16 3.27
CA ALA A 47 10.63 -4.83 2.66
C ALA A 47 11.68 -5.27 3.69
N GLY A 48 11.87 -6.60 3.83
CA GLY A 48 12.76 -7.22 4.82
C GLY A 48 12.14 -7.53 6.19
N LEU A 49 10.82 -7.40 6.35
CA LEU A 49 10.05 -7.62 7.58
C LEU A 49 8.78 -8.45 7.30
N SER A 50 8.09 -8.91 8.34
CA SER A 50 6.77 -9.53 8.18
C SER A 50 5.68 -8.47 7.98
N TRP A 51 4.62 -8.81 7.23
CA TRP A 51 3.45 -7.94 7.15
C TRP A 51 2.78 -7.74 8.52
N GLU A 52 2.82 -8.75 9.40
CA GLU A 52 2.39 -8.62 10.80
C GLU A 52 3.07 -7.44 11.52
N THR A 53 4.36 -7.21 11.24
CA THR A 53 5.11 -6.08 11.82
C THR A 53 4.51 -4.76 11.37
N MET A 54 4.09 -4.67 10.11
CA MET A 54 3.46 -3.47 9.57
C MET A 54 2.07 -3.27 10.14
N LEU A 55 1.25 -4.32 10.20
CA LEU A 55 -0.10 -4.25 10.79
C LEU A 55 -0.05 -3.78 12.26
N LYS A 56 0.88 -4.31 13.06
CA LYS A 56 1.08 -3.88 14.46
C LYS A 56 1.56 -2.44 14.61
N LYS A 57 2.18 -1.87 13.57
CA LYS A 57 2.74 -0.52 13.57
C LYS A 57 1.88 0.49 12.81
N GLU A 58 0.75 0.08 12.25
CA GLU A 58 -0.06 0.95 11.37
C GLU A 58 -0.43 2.27 12.06
N GLU A 59 -0.94 2.23 13.29
CA GLU A 59 -1.31 3.44 14.04
C GLU A 59 -0.10 4.38 14.29
N ALA A 60 1.06 3.80 14.58
CA ALA A 60 2.30 4.56 14.73
C ALA A 60 2.73 5.19 13.40
N PHE A 61 2.60 4.47 12.29
CA PHE A 61 2.85 5.01 10.95
C PHE A 61 1.89 6.14 10.59
N ARG A 62 0.59 5.98 10.85
CA ARG A 62 -0.40 7.04 10.68
C ARG A 62 0.00 8.28 11.47
N THR A 63 0.31 8.12 12.76
CA THR A 63 0.75 9.25 13.60
C THR A 63 2.02 9.91 13.08
N ALA A 64 3.05 9.11 12.74
CA ALA A 64 4.36 9.61 12.32
C ALA A 64 4.32 10.38 10.99
N TYR A 65 3.46 9.96 10.07
CA TYR A 65 3.31 10.50 8.71
C TYR A 65 2.04 11.32 8.52
N SER A 66 1.60 12.07 9.54
CA SER A 66 0.47 13.01 9.44
C SER A 66 -0.83 12.38 8.89
N ASN A 67 -1.16 11.18 9.38
CA ASN A 67 -2.24 10.31 8.90
C ASN A 67 -2.21 10.08 7.38
N PHE A 68 -1.00 9.92 6.83
CA PHE A 68 -0.73 9.75 5.40
C PHE A 68 -1.18 10.93 4.52
N ASP A 69 -1.35 12.12 5.09
CA ASP A 69 -1.66 13.32 4.30
C ASP A 69 -0.53 13.63 3.32
N LEU A 70 -0.84 13.51 2.02
CA LEU A 70 0.11 13.66 0.93
C LEU A 70 0.76 15.04 0.91
N GLN A 71 0.00 16.11 1.17
CA GLN A 71 0.49 17.47 1.12
C GLN A 71 1.45 17.74 2.29
N ALA A 72 1.09 17.28 3.48
CA ALA A 72 1.92 17.38 4.67
C ALA A 72 3.22 16.60 4.49
N VAL A 73 3.14 15.33 4.08
CA VAL A 73 4.34 14.47 3.93
C VAL A 73 5.23 14.95 2.79
N ALA A 74 4.66 15.47 1.70
CA ALA A 74 5.44 16.07 0.61
C ALA A 74 6.20 17.33 1.06
N ALA A 75 5.67 18.06 2.06
CA ALA A 75 6.26 19.26 2.63
C ALA A 75 7.28 19.00 3.75
N TYR A 76 7.47 17.74 4.17
CA TYR A 76 8.42 17.39 5.24
C TYR A 76 9.85 17.85 4.95
N THR A 77 10.48 18.42 5.96
CA THR A 77 11.83 18.98 5.89
C THR A 77 12.89 18.03 6.46
N GLU A 78 14.14 18.48 6.55
CA GLU A 78 15.21 17.70 7.20
C GLU A 78 14.95 17.51 8.70
N GLU A 79 14.28 18.46 9.35
CA GLU A 79 13.81 18.34 10.73
C GLU A 79 12.82 17.18 10.89
N ASP A 80 11.87 17.02 9.96
CA ASP A 80 10.95 15.89 9.95
C ASP A 80 11.66 14.56 9.71
N ARG A 81 12.63 14.52 8.78
CA ARG A 81 13.45 13.31 8.57
C ARG A 81 14.20 12.93 9.85
N ALA A 82 14.77 13.92 10.55
CA ALA A 82 15.47 13.70 11.82
C ALA A 82 14.51 13.20 12.91
N ARG A 83 13.31 13.79 13.02
CA ARG A 83 12.24 13.34 13.92
C ARG A 83 11.85 11.88 13.65
N LEU A 84 11.56 11.54 12.40
CA LEU A 84 11.19 10.18 11.97
C LEU A 84 12.30 9.16 12.26
N MET A 85 13.57 9.56 12.08
CA MET A 85 14.71 8.70 12.42
C MET A 85 14.83 8.40 13.92
N GLN A 86 14.21 9.18 14.80
CA GLN A 86 14.19 8.93 16.25
C GLN A 86 12.94 8.17 16.71
N ASP A 87 11.92 8.04 15.87
CA ASP A 87 10.65 7.42 16.23
C ASP A 87 10.73 5.88 16.22
N ALA A 88 10.66 5.26 17.39
CA ALA A 88 10.68 3.81 17.56
C ALA A 88 9.36 3.11 17.17
N GLY A 89 8.28 3.89 16.98
CA GLY A 89 6.99 3.43 16.49
C GLY A 89 7.08 2.93 15.05
N ILE A 90 7.97 3.51 14.23
CA ILE A 90 8.13 3.17 12.81
C ILE A 90 9.43 2.43 12.49
N ILE A 91 9.64 2.14 11.21
CA ILE A 91 10.89 1.55 10.71
C ILE A 91 11.91 2.67 10.47
N ARG A 92 12.87 2.81 11.40
CA ARG A 92 13.94 3.83 11.39
C ARG A 92 15.00 3.54 10.33
N ASN A 93 14.63 3.67 9.07
CA ASN A 93 15.51 3.49 7.92
C ASN A 93 15.49 4.75 7.06
N ARG A 94 16.66 5.41 6.97
CA ARG A 94 16.81 6.69 6.26
C ARG A 94 16.36 6.62 4.80
N LEU A 95 16.66 5.52 4.11
CA LEU A 95 16.30 5.38 2.71
C LEU A 95 14.79 5.22 2.52
N LYS A 96 14.11 4.46 3.40
CA LYS A 96 12.65 4.29 3.38
C LYS A 96 11.91 5.57 3.76
N ILE A 97 12.37 6.30 4.77
CA ILE A 97 11.84 7.62 5.15
C ILE A 97 11.98 8.59 3.98
N ASN A 98 13.14 8.61 3.33
CA ASN A 98 13.35 9.46 2.17
C ASN A 98 12.45 9.07 1.00
N ALA A 99 12.27 7.76 0.76
CA ALA A 99 11.36 7.29 -0.26
C ALA A 99 9.91 7.72 -0.01
N ALA A 100 9.41 7.66 1.23
CA ALA A 100 8.07 8.11 1.56
C ALA A 100 7.83 9.59 1.18
N ILE A 101 8.76 10.47 1.56
CA ILE A 101 8.65 11.91 1.30
C ILE A 101 8.76 12.20 -0.21
N GLU A 102 9.72 11.60 -0.91
CA GLU A 102 9.89 11.82 -2.35
C GLU A 102 8.72 11.22 -3.16
N ASN A 103 8.17 10.08 -2.74
CA ASN A 103 7.00 9.50 -3.39
C ASN A 103 5.74 10.34 -3.16
N ALA A 104 5.56 10.93 -1.97
CA ALA A 104 4.46 11.86 -1.72
C ALA A 104 4.51 13.06 -2.67
N LYS A 105 5.71 13.67 -2.86
CA LYS A 105 5.89 14.77 -3.83
C LYS A 105 5.51 14.39 -5.26
N VAL A 106 5.87 13.17 -5.68
CA VAL A 106 5.50 12.66 -7.01
C VAL A 106 3.99 12.48 -7.13
N ILE A 107 3.33 11.94 -6.10
CA ILE A 107 1.88 11.78 -6.10
C ILE A 107 1.17 13.14 -6.13
N VAL A 108 1.66 14.15 -5.39
CA VAL A 108 1.11 15.51 -5.46
C VAL A 108 1.20 16.10 -6.87
N GLN A 109 2.25 15.76 -7.65
CA GLN A 109 2.33 16.14 -9.07
C GLN A 109 1.28 15.40 -9.90
N PHE A 110 1.06 14.11 -9.64
CA PHE A 110 -0.01 13.37 -10.33
C PHE A 110 -1.40 13.91 -10.03
N GLN A 111 -1.66 14.38 -8.81
CA GLN A 111 -2.92 15.06 -8.47
C GLN A 111 -3.14 16.31 -9.35
N GLN A 112 -2.08 17.05 -9.69
CA GLN A 112 -2.16 18.23 -10.56
C GLN A 112 -2.38 17.85 -12.04
N GLU A 113 -1.78 16.76 -12.50
CA GLU A 113 -1.81 16.34 -13.91
C GLU A 113 -3.04 15.48 -14.27
N PHE A 114 -3.44 14.58 -13.36
CA PHE A 114 -4.47 13.56 -13.58
C PHE A 114 -5.74 13.81 -12.76
N GLY A 115 -5.68 14.70 -11.77
CA GLY A 115 -6.77 14.98 -10.83
C GLY A 115 -6.63 14.22 -9.50
N SER A 116 -6.16 12.97 -9.52
CA SER A 116 -5.86 12.19 -8.33
C SER A 116 -4.80 11.10 -8.59
N PHE A 117 -4.26 10.51 -7.51
CA PHE A 117 -3.39 9.34 -7.60
C PHE A 117 -4.15 8.12 -8.13
N GLU A 118 -5.39 7.93 -7.69
CA GLU A 118 -6.27 6.92 -8.24
C GLU A 118 -6.44 7.08 -9.75
N GLN A 119 -6.78 8.28 -10.23
CA GLN A 119 -6.98 8.55 -11.65
C GLN A 119 -5.70 8.31 -12.46
N TRP A 120 -4.53 8.59 -11.89
CA TRP A 120 -3.25 8.20 -12.49
C TRP A 120 -3.10 6.68 -12.61
N LEU A 121 -3.45 5.92 -11.57
CA LEU A 121 -3.43 4.45 -11.62
C LEU A 121 -4.42 3.91 -12.66
N GLU A 122 -5.66 4.40 -12.67
CA GLU A 122 -6.70 4.00 -13.63
C GLU A 122 -6.31 4.30 -15.07
N HIS A 123 -5.75 5.50 -15.33
CA HIS A 123 -5.26 5.91 -16.65
C HIS A 123 -4.25 4.90 -17.22
N HIS A 124 -3.42 4.33 -16.35
CA HIS A 124 -2.38 3.38 -16.73
C HIS A 124 -2.87 1.93 -16.80
N HIS A 125 -4.04 1.61 -16.23
CA HIS A 125 -4.61 0.28 -16.24
C HIS A 125 -5.34 -0.03 -17.58
N PRO A 126 -5.26 -1.25 -18.15
CA PRO A 126 -4.53 -2.42 -17.66
C PRO A 126 -3.05 -2.42 -18.06
N LYS A 127 -2.23 -3.09 -17.25
CA LYS A 127 -0.80 -3.37 -17.49
C LYS A 127 -0.42 -4.73 -16.93
N THR A 128 0.55 -5.39 -17.53
CA THR A 128 1.17 -6.57 -16.91
C THR A 128 1.95 -6.17 -15.65
N LYS A 129 2.27 -7.15 -14.80
CA LYS A 129 3.12 -6.93 -13.62
C LYS A 129 4.44 -6.26 -14.00
N GLU A 130 5.09 -6.72 -15.07
CA GLU A 130 6.37 -6.18 -15.53
C GLU A 130 6.26 -4.72 -15.97
N GLU A 131 5.18 -4.38 -16.68
CA GLU A 131 4.89 -3.02 -17.12
C GLU A 131 4.61 -2.10 -15.93
N TRP A 132 3.83 -2.55 -14.95
CA TRP A 132 3.60 -1.83 -13.70
C TRP A 132 4.90 -1.58 -12.95
N VAL A 133 5.74 -2.60 -12.79
CA VAL A 133 7.04 -2.48 -12.12
C VAL A 133 7.93 -1.46 -12.84
N LYS A 134 7.96 -1.48 -14.17
CA LYS A 134 8.71 -0.51 -14.97
C LYS A 134 8.18 0.91 -14.77
N LEU A 135 6.85 1.09 -14.78
CA LEU A 135 6.21 2.38 -14.56
C LEU A 135 6.53 2.91 -13.16
N PHE A 136 6.31 2.11 -12.12
CA PHE A 136 6.57 2.52 -10.73
C PHE A 136 8.04 2.86 -10.53
N LYS A 137 8.99 2.07 -11.04
CA LYS A 137 10.44 2.39 -10.94
C LYS A 137 10.84 3.68 -11.65
N LYS A 138 10.08 4.10 -12.67
CA LYS A 138 10.35 5.36 -13.39
C LYS A 138 9.99 6.58 -12.52
N HIS A 139 8.96 6.46 -11.69
CA HIS A 139 8.38 7.59 -10.96
C HIS A 139 8.70 7.57 -9.46
N PHE A 140 8.72 6.40 -8.85
CA PHE A 140 8.84 6.21 -7.40
C PHE A 140 10.17 5.63 -6.98
N ARG A 141 10.48 5.84 -5.70
CA ARG A 141 11.62 5.25 -4.98
C ARG A 141 11.15 4.02 -4.21
N PHE A 142 12.03 3.02 -4.12
CA PHE A 142 11.79 1.77 -3.38
C PHE A 142 10.63 0.90 -3.88
N THR A 143 10.30 0.97 -5.16
CA THR A 143 9.22 0.17 -5.77
C THR A 143 9.79 -1.05 -6.52
N GLY A 144 10.29 -2.01 -5.76
CA GLY A 144 10.73 -3.32 -6.26
C GLY A 144 9.56 -4.16 -6.80
N GLY A 145 9.88 -5.26 -7.49
CA GLY A 145 8.87 -6.11 -8.15
C GLY A 145 7.78 -6.62 -7.20
N GLU A 146 8.19 -7.04 -6.01
CA GLU A 146 7.27 -7.54 -4.99
C GLU A 146 6.41 -6.44 -4.36
N ILE A 147 7.01 -5.28 -4.06
CA ILE A 147 6.31 -4.13 -3.48
C ILE A 147 5.21 -3.64 -4.41
N VAL A 148 5.50 -3.53 -5.72
CA VAL A 148 4.52 -3.10 -6.71
C VAL A 148 3.41 -4.15 -6.86
N ASN A 149 3.76 -5.43 -6.83
CA ASN A 149 2.80 -6.53 -6.89
C ASN A 149 1.84 -6.50 -5.71
N GLU A 150 2.36 -6.49 -4.48
CA GLU A 150 1.55 -6.48 -3.27
C GLU A 150 0.73 -5.20 -3.14
N PHE A 151 1.31 -4.03 -3.48
CA PHE A 151 0.55 -2.79 -3.54
C PHE A 151 -0.67 -2.93 -4.45
N LEU A 152 -0.47 -3.27 -5.73
CA LEU A 152 -1.56 -3.33 -6.71
C LEU A 152 -2.57 -4.46 -6.44
N MET A 153 -2.13 -5.60 -5.92
CA MET A 153 -3.05 -6.66 -5.49
C MET A 153 -3.87 -6.20 -4.27
N SER A 154 -3.23 -5.56 -3.29
CA SER A 154 -3.88 -5.13 -2.05
C SER A 154 -4.98 -4.09 -2.27
N ILE A 155 -4.91 -3.31 -3.34
CA ILE A 155 -5.88 -2.26 -3.69
C ILE A 155 -6.81 -2.66 -4.85
N GLY A 156 -6.82 -3.93 -5.26
CA GLY A 156 -7.77 -4.43 -6.26
C GLY A 156 -7.43 -4.10 -7.72
N TYR A 157 -6.18 -3.76 -8.04
CA TYR A 157 -5.73 -3.51 -9.42
C TYR A 157 -5.16 -4.76 -10.11
N LEU A 158 -4.67 -5.73 -9.34
CA LEU A 158 -4.23 -7.04 -9.83
C LEU A 158 -4.98 -8.15 -9.09
N LYS A 159 -5.33 -9.22 -9.82
CA LYS A 159 -5.93 -10.42 -9.23
C LYS A 159 -4.88 -11.15 -8.37
N GLY A 160 -5.29 -11.72 -7.24
CA GLY A 160 -4.44 -12.59 -6.42
C GLY A 160 -4.58 -12.42 -4.91
N ALA A 161 -5.24 -11.35 -4.45
CA ALA A 161 -5.42 -11.08 -3.02
C ALA A 161 -6.18 -12.19 -2.28
N HIS A 162 -7.20 -12.77 -2.94
CA HIS A 162 -8.03 -13.84 -2.40
C HIS A 162 -8.14 -15.00 -3.38
N ALA A 163 -8.06 -16.24 -2.86
CA ALA A 163 -8.40 -17.43 -3.63
C ALA A 163 -9.91 -17.43 -3.97
N GLU A 164 -10.32 -18.02 -5.09
CA GLU A 164 -11.75 -18.06 -5.48
C GLU A 164 -12.62 -18.84 -4.49
N THR A 165 -12.01 -19.76 -3.73
CA THR A 165 -12.66 -20.51 -2.65
C THR A 165 -12.71 -19.74 -1.33
N CYS A 166 -12.06 -18.57 -1.23
CA CYS A 166 -12.08 -17.75 -0.03
C CYS A 166 -13.48 -17.14 0.17
N PRO A 167 -14.07 -17.21 1.38
CA PRO A 167 -15.37 -16.58 1.66
C PRO A 167 -15.40 -15.07 1.40
N ILE A 168 -14.25 -14.40 1.47
CA ILE A 168 -14.12 -12.95 1.25
C ILE A 168 -14.05 -12.61 -0.25
N TYR A 169 -13.76 -13.59 -1.13
CA TYR A 169 -13.63 -13.35 -2.56
C TYR A 169 -14.89 -12.74 -3.18
N ALA A 170 -16.07 -13.27 -2.82
CA ALA A 170 -17.35 -12.73 -3.29
C ALA A 170 -17.58 -11.28 -2.81
N LYS A 171 -17.25 -10.99 -1.55
CA LYS A 171 -17.34 -9.64 -0.99
C LYS A 171 -16.39 -8.67 -1.71
N VAL A 172 -15.17 -9.10 -2.04
CA VAL A 172 -14.26 -8.28 -2.85
C VAL A 172 -14.88 -7.98 -4.22
N LEU A 173 -15.47 -8.96 -4.92
CA LEU A 173 -16.12 -8.75 -6.21
C LEU A 173 -17.30 -7.74 -6.14
N GLU A 174 -18.05 -7.72 -5.05
CA GLU A 174 -19.14 -6.73 -4.84
C GLU A 174 -18.62 -5.28 -4.83
N HIS A 175 -17.35 -5.08 -4.45
CA HIS A 175 -16.68 -3.78 -4.48
C HIS A 175 -16.03 -3.45 -5.84
N GLN A 176 -16.25 -4.28 -6.87
CA GLN A 176 -15.80 -4.02 -8.25
C GLN A 176 -14.30 -3.69 -8.35
N PRO A 177 -13.39 -4.56 -7.89
CA PRO A 177 -11.96 -4.33 -8.03
C PRO A 177 -11.61 -4.22 -9.50
N LEU A 178 -10.71 -3.29 -9.83
CA LEU A 178 -10.44 -2.90 -11.21
C LEU A 178 -9.98 -4.07 -12.09
N TRP A 179 -9.31 -5.09 -11.52
CA TRP A 179 -8.94 -6.30 -12.26
C TRP A 179 -10.15 -7.16 -12.73
N SER A 180 -11.32 -6.97 -12.12
CA SER A 180 -12.55 -7.74 -12.39
C SER A 180 -13.50 -7.06 -13.37
N ILE A 181 -13.27 -5.78 -13.67
CA ILE A 181 -14.12 -5.01 -14.58
C ILE A 181 -13.68 -5.30 -16.01
N GLU A 182 -14.57 -5.89 -16.81
CA GLU A 182 -14.39 -6.00 -18.25
C GLU A 182 -14.48 -4.60 -18.87
N LYS A 183 -13.44 -4.18 -19.62
CA LYS A 183 -13.43 -2.93 -20.39
C LYS A 183 -14.05 -3.12 -21.76
#